data_AF-A0A3D3WBY7-F1
#
_entry.id   AF-A0A3D3WBY7-F1
#
_cell.length_a   1.000
_cell.length_b   1.000
_cell.length_c   1.000
_cell.angle_alpha   90.00
_cell.angle_beta   90.00
_cell.angle_gamma   90.00
#
_symmetry.space_group_name_H-M   'P 1'
#
loop_
_entity.id
_entity.type
_entity.pdbx_description
1 polymer ?
#
loop_
_entity_poly.entity_id
_entity_poly.type
_entity_poly.pdbx_seq_one_letter_code
_entity_poly.pdbx_strand_id
1 'polypeptide(L)'
;MQALEEMGFEEPTPIQAQAVPLIFQGKDIIGQAQTGTGKTAAFGIPIVEKVDPNLNKIQAFILTPTRELAIQVAEEMGRISKFKRLRVLPVYGGQPIDRQIRPLRTGVHIVIGTPGRVLDHLDRRTIDLSHVQTFVIDEADEMLDMGFIDDISSILDQAPADKQTLLFSATMPDPIRRLAKKYLKDPESISVNRETVTVPQVSQVYYEVTQSSKIDTLCRILDYENYDAVIIFCRTKRGVDELVSALQSRGCSADGLHGDLTQVQRDKTMKSFRNGDTDILIATDVAARGLDIDRISHVINYDIPQDPESYVHRIGRTGRAG
;
A
#
# COMPACT_ATOMS: atom_id res chain seq x y z
N MET A 1 -15.11 4.46 19.17
CA MET A 1 -14.80 5.79 19.74
C MET A 1 -13.50 5.77 20.53
N GLN A 2 -13.40 5.04 21.65
CA GLN A 2 -12.16 5.00 22.48
C GLN A 2 -10.85 4.75 21.70
N ALA A 3 -10.80 3.76 20.80
CA ALA A 3 -9.63 3.51 19.95
C ALA A 3 -9.28 4.70 19.05
N LEU A 4 -10.30 5.33 18.47
CA LEU A 4 -10.14 6.42 17.52
C LEU A 4 -9.65 7.70 18.20
N GLU A 5 -10.16 7.98 19.40
CA GLU A 5 -9.70 9.09 20.24
C GLU A 5 -8.21 8.93 20.62
N GLU A 6 -7.78 7.73 21.03
CA GLU A 6 -6.35 7.48 21.32
C GLU A 6 -5.46 7.57 20.07
N MET A 7 -6.02 7.26 18.90
CA MET A 7 -5.32 7.40 17.61
C MET A 7 -5.29 8.85 17.11
N GLY A 8 -5.95 9.79 17.80
CA GLY A 8 -6.00 11.20 17.41
C GLY A 8 -6.94 11.49 16.23
N PHE A 9 -7.95 10.66 15.99
CA PHE A 9 -8.98 10.96 15.00
C PHE A 9 -9.90 12.07 15.52
N GLU A 10 -9.68 13.30 15.07
CA GLU A 10 -10.52 14.46 15.39
C GLU A 10 -11.67 14.64 14.39
N GLU A 11 -11.36 14.62 13.09
CA GLU A 11 -12.34 14.77 12.01
C GLU A 11 -12.20 13.66 10.96
N PRO A 12 -13.32 13.16 10.41
CA PRO A 12 -13.27 12.15 9.35
C PRO A 12 -12.77 12.75 8.04
N THR A 13 -11.85 12.05 7.38
CA THR A 13 -11.45 12.39 6.00
C THR A 13 -12.64 12.30 5.04
N PRO A 14 -12.60 12.96 3.85
CA PRO A 14 -13.71 12.92 2.90
C PRO A 14 -14.14 11.50 2.49
N ILE A 15 -13.19 10.57 2.38
CA ILE A 15 -13.50 9.17 2.08
C ILE A 15 -14.17 8.48 3.27
N GLN A 16 -13.75 8.76 4.50
CA GLN A 16 -14.36 8.20 5.70
C GLN A 16 -15.79 8.72 5.89
N ALA A 17 -16.01 10.03 5.74
CA ALA A 17 -17.32 10.66 5.91
C ALA A 17 -18.37 10.09 4.94
N GLN A 18 -17.96 9.76 3.71
CA GLN A 18 -18.85 9.19 2.69
C GLN A 18 -18.97 7.66 2.80
N ALA A 19 -17.85 6.95 2.99
CA ALA A 19 -17.85 5.49 2.94
C ALA A 19 -18.40 4.85 4.23
N VAL A 20 -17.99 5.33 5.41
CA VAL A 20 -18.33 4.68 6.69
C VAL A 20 -19.85 4.47 6.85
N PRO A 21 -20.73 5.47 6.61
CA PRO A 21 -22.18 5.27 6.72
C PRO A 21 -22.73 4.21 5.75
N LEU A 22 -22.25 4.21 4.51
CA LEU A 22 -22.68 3.25 3.48
C LEU A 22 -22.20 1.83 3.81
N ILE A 23 -20.98 1.69 4.36
CA ILE A 23 -20.48 0.39 4.79
C ILE A 23 -21.32 -0.12 5.95
N PHE A 24 -21.69 0.70 6.93
CA PHE A 24 -22.57 0.31 8.02
C PHE A 24 -23.95 -0.18 7.54
N GLN A 25 -24.49 0.43 6.48
CA GLN A 25 -25.74 0.00 5.84
C GLN A 25 -25.63 -1.35 5.09
N GLY A 26 -24.41 -1.89 4.93
CA GLY A 26 -24.19 -3.15 4.23
C GLY A 26 -24.11 -3.02 2.71
N LYS A 27 -23.99 -1.79 2.17
CA LYS A 27 -23.87 -1.56 0.74
C LYS A 27 -22.48 -1.91 0.24
N ASP A 28 -22.39 -2.48 -0.97
CA ASP A 28 -21.12 -2.61 -1.67
C ASP A 28 -20.63 -1.23 -2.11
N ILE A 29 -19.31 -1.06 -2.20
CA ILE A 29 -18.71 0.24 -2.50
C ILE A 29 -17.61 0.11 -3.56
N ILE A 30 -17.59 1.06 -4.49
CA ILE A 30 -16.42 1.38 -5.31
C ILE A 30 -15.87 2.71 -4.82
N GLY A 31 -14.76 2.66 -4.09
CA GLY A 31 -14.06 3.83 -3.58
C GLY A 31 -12.90 4.22 -4.49
N GLN A 32 -13.06 5.30 -5.25
CA GLN A 32 -11.99 5.91 -6.03
C GLN A 32 -11.20 6.90 -5.17
N ALA A 33 -10.08 6.45 -4.62
CA ALA A 33 -9.20 7.27 -3.76
C ALA A 33 -7.76 6.72 -3.71
N GLN A 34 -6.79 7.64 -3.67
CA GLN A 34 -5.36 7.32 -3.58
C GLN A 34 -4.95 6.86 -2.17
N THR A 35 -3.79 6.21 -2.04
CA THR A 35 -3.18 5.83 -0.75
C THR A 35 -2.95 7.05 0.15
N GLY A 36 -3.11 6.89 1.46
CA GLY A 36 -2.92 7.99 2.43
C GLY A 36 -4.13 8.93 2.55
N THR A 37 -5.27 8.63 1.92
CA THR A 37 -6.52 9.39 2.07
C THR A 37 -7.38 8.95 3.26
N GLY A 38 -6.92 7.97 4.06
CA GLY A 38 -7.69 7.43 5.19
C GLY A 38 -8.60 6.24 4.85
N LYS A 39 -8.41 5.59 3.69
CA LYS A 39 -9.16 4.39 3.24
C LYS A 39 -9.21 3.29 4.30
N THR A 40 -8.08 3.01 4.95
CA THR A 40 -7.98 1.91 5.92
C THR A 40 -8.91 2.11 7.11
N ALA A 41 -8.99 3.33 7.67
CA ALA A 41 -9.97 3.61 8.70
C ALA A 41 -11.41 3.64 8.14
N ALA A 42 -11.60 4.08 6.89
CA ALA A 42 -12.92 4.12 6.25
C ALA A 42 -13.58 2.73 6.19
N PHE A 43 -12.85 1.68 5.81
CA PHE A 43 -13.36 0.30 5.87
C PHE A 43 -13.11 -0.37 7.22
N GLY A 44 -12.04 -0.01 7.92
CA GLY A 44 -11.59 -0.67 9.14
C GLY A 44 -12.51 -0.44 10.33
N ILE A 45 -13.01 0.79 10.50
CA ILE A 45 -13.95 1.15 11.56
C ILE A 45 -15.23 0.30 11.50
N PRO A 46 -15.98 0.27 10.38
CA PRO A 46 -17.20 -0.53 10.29
C PRO A 46 -16.91 -2.04 10.34
N ILE A 47 -15.79 -2.52 9.80
CA ILE A 47 -15.39 -3.93 9.92
C ILE A 47 -15.19 -4.32 11.39
N VAL A 48 -14.35 -3.59 12.12
CA VAL A 48 -14.10 -3.84 13.55
C VAL A 48 -15.40 -3.74 14.35
N GLU A 49 -16.32 -2.88 13.94
CA GLU A 49 -17.59 -2.76 14.61
C GLU A 49 -18.49 -3.99 14.43
N LYS A 50 -18.57 -4.52 13.20
CA LYS A 50 -19.44 -5.66 12.85
C LYS A 50 -18.92 -7.02 13.27
N VAL A 51 -17.60 -7.22 13.32
CA VAL A 51 -17.01 -8.53 13.61
C VAL A 51 -17.29 -8.96 15.07
N ASP A 52 -17.80 -10.18 15.23
CA ASP A 52 -18.07 -10.80 16.54
C ASP A 52 -16.80 -11.44 17.12
N PRO A 53 -16.28 -10.96 18.27
CA PRO A 53 -15.09 -11.53 18.93
C PRO A 53 -15.31 -12.94 19.49
N ASN A 54 -16.55 -13.42 19.62
CA ASN A 54 -16.85 -14.75 20.16
C ASN A 54 -16.85 -15.82 19.07
N LEU A 55 -17.01 -15.43 17.81
CA LEU A 55 -16.97 -16.33 16.67
C LEU A 55 -15.55 -16.44 16.13
N ASN A 56 -14.86 -17.52 16.51
CA ASN A 56 -13.48 -17.83 16.10
C ASN A 56 -13.37 -18.28 14.63
N LYS A 57 -13.84 -17.44 13.70
CA LYS A 57 -13.81 -17.62 12.25
C LYS A 57 -13.36 -16.32 11.57
N ILE A 58 -12.82 -16.45 10.36
CA ILE A 58 -12.48 -15.29 9.54
C ILE A 58 -13.80 -14.66 9.07
N GLN A 59 -14.09 -13.46 9.56
CA GLN A 59 -15.32 -12.72 9.29
C GLN A 59 -15.08 -11.53 8.36
N ALA A 60 -13.86 -11.00 8.34
CA ALA A 60 -13.44 -9.98 7.38
C ALA A 60 -12.13 -10.38 6.70
N PHE A 61 -12.07 -10.12 5.40
CA PHE A 61 -10.92 -10.42 4.57
C PHE A 61 -10.53 -9.18 3.76
N ILE A 62 -9.26 -8.79 3.80
CA ILE A 62 -8.75 -7.62 3.09
C ILE A 62 -7.61 -8.08 2.19
N LEU A 63 -7.76 -7.89 0.88
CA LEU A 63 -6.75 -8.21 -0.12
C LEU A 63 -5.97 -6.95 -0.50
N THR A 64 -4.65 -7.06 -0.51
CA THR A 64 -3.71 -5.94 -0.77
C THR A 64 -2.62 -6.39 -1.76
N PRO A 65 -2.07 -5.51 -2.61
CA PRO A 65 -1.06 -5.87 -3.62
C PRO A 65 0.27 -6.33 -3.04
N THR A 66 0.72 -5.71 -1.95
CA THR A 66 2.09 -5.87 -1.44
C THR A 66 2.12 -6.32 0.01
N ARG A 67 3.23 -6.94 0.39
CA ARG A 67 3.50 -7.34 1.77
C ARG A 67 3.51 -6.11 2.69
N GLU A 68 4.17 -5.05 2.25
CA GLU A 68 4.33 -3.81 2.99
C GLU A 68 2.96 -3.20 3.32
N LEU A 69 2.05 -3.13 2.33
CA LEU A 69 0.69 -2.65 2.58
C LEU A 69 -0.09 -3.60 3.48
N ALA A 70 0.05 -4.93 3.31
CA ALA A 70 -0.61 -5.90 4.18
C ALA A 70 -0.24 -5.71 5.66
N ILE A 71 1.04 -5.41 5.95
CA ILE A 71 1.53 -5.12 7.30
C ILE A 71 0.95 -3.80 7.81
N GLN A 72 1.02 -2.72 7.02
CA GLN A 72 0.48 -1.41 7.39
C GLN A 72 -1.01 -1.48 7.72
N VAL A 73 -1.80 -2.13 6.87
CA VAL A 73 -3.23 -2.32 7.09
C VAL A 73 -3.47 -3.17 8.34
N ALA A 74 -2.70 -4.22 8.59
CA ALA A 74 -2.85 -5.03 9.80
C ALA A 74 -2.53 -4.25 11.09
N GLU A 75 -1.50 -3.40 11.08
CA GLU A 75 -1.15 -2.52 12.21
C GLU A 75 -2.25 -1.49 12.49
N GLU A 76 -2.78 -0.86 11.46
CA GLU A 76 -3.91 0.08 11.56
C GLU A 76 -5.17 -0.62 12.10
N MET A 77 -5.52 -1.79 11.55
CA MET A 77 -6.65 -2.60 12.03
C MET A 77 -6.46 -3.05 13.48
N GLY A 78 -5.22 -3.36 13.89
CA GLY A 78 -4.86 -3.68 15.26
C GLY A 78 -5.10 -2.50 16.22
N ARG A 79 -4.75 -1.28 15.80
CA ARG A 79 -5.02 -0.05 16.57
C ARG A 79 -6.52 0.24 16.67
N ILE A 80 -7.26 0.18 15.56
CA ILE A 80 -8.72 0.39 15.54
C ILE A 80 -9.44 -0.64 16.43
N SER A 81 -8.95 -1.89 16.44
CA SER A 81 -9.55 -2.98 17.24
C SER A 81 -9.00 -3.11 18.66
N LYS A 82 -8.13 -2.20 19.14
CA LYS A 82 -7.44 -2.31 20.45
C LYS A 82 -8.36 -2.64 21.63
N PHE A 83 -9.57 -2.07 21.66
CA PHE A 83 -10.54 -2.28 22.74
C PHE A 83 -11.52 -3.43 22.49
N LYS A 84 -11.42 -4.12 21.35
CA LYS A 84 -12.14 -5.35 21.07
C LYS A 84 -11.19 -6.53 21.12
N ARG A 85 -11.69 -7.69 21.56
CA ARG A 85 -10.91 -8.94 21.62
C ARG A 85 -10.78 -9.60 20.24
N LEU A 86 -10.48 -8.80 19.21
CA LEU A 86 -10.29 -9.27 17.85
C LEU A 86 -8.85 -9.72 17.63
N ARG A 87 -8.68 -10.60 16.64
CA ARG A 87 -7.38 -11.11 16.23
C ARG A 87 -7.24 -10.83 14.75
N VAL A 88 -6.23 -10.05 14.42
CA VAL A 88 -5.89 -9.58 13.09
C VAL A 88 -4.61 -10.28 12.66
N LEU A 89 -4.56 -10.84 11.45
CA LEU A 89 -3.38 -11.52 10.93
C LEU A 89 -3.04 -11.06 9.50
N PRO A 90 -1.83 -10.54 9.26
CA PRO A 90 -1.33 -10.36 7.91
C PRO A 90 -0.78 -11.68 7.34
N VAL A 91 -1.07 -11.94 6.07
CA VAL A 91 -0.78 -13.18 5.35
C VAL A 91 -0.09 -12.84 4.02
N TYR A 92 1.23 -13.03 3.96
CA TYR A 92 2.04 -12.62 2.80
C TYR A 92 3.26 -13.52 2.53
N GLY A 93 3.87 -13.36 1.35
CA GLY A 93 5.06 -14.08 0.91
C GLY A 93 6.36 -13.68 1.62
N GLY A 94 7.45 -14.44 1.45
CA GLY A 94 8.76 -14.06 2.00
C GLY A 94 8.96 -14.33 3.50
N GLN A 95 8.04 -15.07 4.14
CA GLN A 95 8.23 -15.69 5.45
C GLN A 95 7.75 -17.14 5.42
N PRO A 96 8.27 -18.03 6.30
CA PRO A 96 7.80 -19.41 6.41
C PRO A 96 6.29 -19.46 6.69
N ILE A 97 5.56 -20.23 5.87
CA ILE A 97 4.10 -20.31 5.96
C ILE A 97 3.60 -20.83 7.31
N ASP A 98 4.39 -21.69 7.97
CA ASP A 98 4.06 -22.24 9.30
C ASP A 98 3.86 -21.15 10.37
N ARG A 99 4.51 -19.99 10.22
CA ARG A 99 4.29 -18.84 11.12
C ARG A 99 2.89 -18.25 10.98
N GLN A 100 2.27 -18.39 9.82
CA GLN A 100 0.91 -17.91 9.53
C GLN A 100 -0.14 -19.00 9.82
N ILE A 101 0.20 -20.28 9.57
CA ILE A 101 -0.67 -21.43 9.88
C ILE A 101 -0.97 -21.53 11.39
N ARG A 102 0.03 -21.30 12.25
CA ARG A 102 -0.14 -21.42 13.71
C ARG A 102 -1.25 -20.49 14.26
N PRO A 103 -1.23 -19.17 14.02
CA PRO A 103 -2.33 -18.28 14.41
C PRO A 103 -3.68 -18.65 13.77
N LEU A 104 -3.70 -19.03 12.48
CA LEU A 104 -4.93 -19.43 11.80
C LEU A 104 -5.62 -20.62 12.49
N ARG A 105 -4.84 -21.60 12.98
CA ARG A 105 -5.36 -22.75 13.74
C ARG A 105 -5.97 -22.36 15.09
N THR A 106 -5.45 -21.33 15.74
CA THR A 106 -6.01 -20.81 17.00
C THR A 106 -7.25 -19.90 16.79
N GLY A 107 -7.60 -19.64 15.53
CA GLY A 107 -8.71 -18.80 15.11
C GLY A 107 -8.28 -17.34 14.94
N VAL A 108 -8.69 -16.72 13.85
CA VAL A 108 -8.44 -15.31 13.53
C VAL A 108 -9.75 -14.72 13.02
N HIS A 109 -10.00 -13.44 13.32
CA HIS A 109 -11.25 -12.77 12.95
C HIS A 109 -11.11 -11.97 11.65
N ILE A 110 -9.95 -11.32 11.47
CA ILE A 110 -9.64 -10.46 10.32
C ILE A 110 -8.33 -10.92 9.70
N VAL A 111 -8.33 -11.20 8.40
CA VAL A 111 -7.12 -11.53 7.64
C VAL A 111 -6.84 -10.45 6.60
N ILE A 112 -5.59 -9.99 6.55
CA ILE A 112 -5.09 -9.11 5.50
C ILE A 112 -4.11 -9.92 4.66
N GLY A 113 -4.36 -10.08 3.36
CA GLY A 113 -3.62 -11.02 2.52
C GLY A 113 -3.04 -10.40 1.25
N THR A 114 -1.94 -10.98 0.75
CA THR A 114 -1.47 -10.78 -0.63
C THR A 114 -1.90 -11.95 -1.54
N PRO A 115 -2.34 -11.73 -2.79
CA PRO A 115 -2.99 -12.75 -3.63
C PRO A 115 -2.29 -14.10 -3.66
N GLY A 116 -1.02 -14.14 -4.10
CA GLY A 116 -0.29 -15.41 -4.25
C GLY A 116 -0.14 -16.20 -2.94
N ARG A 117 0.06 -15.53 -1.79
CA ARG A 117 0.14 -16.23 -0.50
C ARG A 117 -1.23 -16.73 -0.03
N VAL A 118 -2.28 -15.97 -0.29
CA VAL A 118 -3.65 -16.35 0.07
C VAL A 118 -4.07 -17.60 -0.70
N LEU A 119 -3.78 -17.68 -2.00
CA LEU A 119 -4.02 -18.87 -2.80
C LEU A 119 -3.30 -20.10 -2.23
N ASP A 120 -2.01 -19.98 -1.90
CA ASP A 120 -1.25 -21.07 -1.25
C ASP A 120 -1.90 -21.54 0.07
N HIS A 121 -2.47 -20.63 0.86
CA HIS A 121 -3.23 -20.97 2.07
C HIS A 121 -4.57 -21.66 1.79
N LEU A 122 -5.30 -21.23 0.75
CA LEU A 122 -6.58 -21.81 0.32
C LEU A 122 -6.36 -23.23 -0.23
N ASP A 123 -5.35 -23.42 -1.09
CA ASP A 123 -4.98 -24.72 -1.64
C ASP A 123 -4.63 -25.72 -0.54
N ARG A 124 -3.90 -25.26 0.49
CA ARG A 124 -3.57 -26.05 1.69
C ARG A 124 -4.72 -26.20 2.68
N ARG A 125 -5.88 -25.55 2.44
CA ARG A 125 -7.05 -25.53 3.34
C ARG A 125 -6.71 -25.03 4.75
N THR A 126 -5.81 -24.06 4.83
CA THR A 126 -5.40 -23.42 6.10
C THR A 126 -6.10 -22.08 6.33
N ILE A 127 -6.69 -21.51 5.28
CA ILE A 127 -7.67 -20.42 5.34
C ILE A 127 -9.03 -20.98 4.89
N ASP A 128 -10.08 -20.58 5.60
CA ASP A 128 -11.48 -20.90 5.29
C ASP A 128 -12.25 -19.57 5.22
N LEU A 129 -12.75 -19.23 4.03
CA LEU A 129 -13.46 -17.97 3.77
C LEU A 129 -14.98 -18.10 3.95
N SER A 130 -15.51 -19.27 4.30
CA SER A 130 -16.95 -19.55 4.34
C SER A 130 -17.77 -18.66 5.30
N HIS A 131 -17.11 -17.98 6.25
CA HIS A 131 -17.74 -17.09 7.21
C HIS A 131 -17.43 -15.61 6.96
N VAL A 132 -16.78 -15.27 5.85
CA VAL A 132 -16.46 -13.89 5.50
C VAL A 132 -17.73 -13.14 5.14
N GLN A 133 -18.04 -12.11 5.93
CA GLN A 133 -19.17 -11.21 5.76
C GLN A 133 -18.76 -9.92 5.04
N THR A 134 -17.50 -9.51 5.16
CA THR A 134 -16.97 -8.33 4.47
C THR A 134 -15.65 -8.67 3.78
N PHE A 135 -15.59 -8.41 2.48
CA PHE A 135 -14.40 -8.61 1.66
C PHE A 135 -13.94 -7.27 1.08
N VAL A 136 -12.68 -6.91 1.29
CA VAL A 136 -12.08 -5.68 0.79
C VAL A 136 -11.03 -6.01 -0.25
N ILE A 137 -11.05 -5.27 -1.36
CA ILE A 137 -10.04 -5.28 -2.41
C ILE A 137 -9.41 -3.89 -2.39
N ASP A 138 -8.23 -3.73 -1.79
CA ASP A 138 -7.55 -2.43 -1.69
C ASP A 138 -6.41 -2.33 -2.71
N GLU A 139 -6.31 -1.18 -3.37
CA GLU A 139 -5.38 -0.90 -4.47
C GLU A 139 -5.53 -1.93 -5.61
N ALA A 140 -6.76 -2.04 -6.13
CA ALA A 140 -7.12 -3.02 -7.14
C ALA A 140 -6.37 -2.81 -8.48
N ASP A 141 -6.15 -1.57 -8.88
CA ASP A 141 -5.33 -1.18 -10.02
C ASP A 141 -3.87 -1.59 -9.88
N GLU A 142 -3.28 -1.41 -8.70
CA GLU A 142 -1.93 -1.91 -8.40
C GLU A 142 -1.84 -3.43 -8.50
N MET A 143 -2.86 -4.16 -8.02
CA MET A 143 -2.92 -5.61 -8.19
C MET A 143 -3.06 -6.03 -9.67
N LEU A 144 -3.75 -5.23 -10.50
CA LEU A 144 -3.83 -5.45 -11.93
C LEU A 144 -2.47 -5.27 -12.60
N ASP A 145 -1.73 -4.22 -12.26
CA ASP A 145 -0.38 -3.98 -12.80
C ASP A 145 0.59 -5.12 -12.47
N MET A 146 0.39 -5.76 -11.32
CA MET A 146 1.17 -6.93 -10.88
C MET A 146 0.68 -8.25 -11.51
N GLY A 147 -0.39 -8.23 -12.30
CA GLY A 147 -0.94 -9.41 -12.96
C GLY A 147 -1.82 -10.30 -12.09
N PHE A 148 -2.30 -9.82 -10.94
CA PHE A 148 -3.07 -10.63 -9.97
C PHE A 148 -4.58 -10.67 -10.24
N ILE A 149 -5.08 -10.22 -11.39
CA ILE A 149 -6.53 -10.11 -11.63
C ILE A 149 -7.25 -11.47 -11.55
N ASP A 150 -6.63 -12.53 -12.07
CA ASP A 150 -7.17 -13.89 -12.03
C ASP A 150 -7.07 -14.49 -10.61
N ASP A 151 -5.99 -14.17 -9.89
CA ASP A 151 -5.80 -14.57 -8.50
C ASP A 151 -6.87 -13.94 -7.59
N ILE A 152 -7.14 -12.63 -7.75
CA ILE A 152 -8.21 -11.92 -7.03
C ILE A 152 -9.55 -12.62 -7.27
N SER A 153 -9.86 -12.91 -8.54
CA SER A 153 -11.12 -13.57 -8.92
C SER A 153 -11.25 -14.95 -8.27
N SER A 154 -10.17 -15.74 -8.30
CA SER A 154 -10.12 -17.08 -7.71
C SER A 154 -10.33 -17.05 -6.19
N ILE A 155 -9.77 -16.05 -5.49
CA ILE A 155 -9.98 -15.86 -4.05
C ILE A 155 -11.42 -15.44 -3.75
N LEU A 156 -11.98 -14.50 -4.51
CA LEU A 156 -13.35 -14.01 -4.31
C LEU A 156 -14.41 -15.10 -4.54
N ASP A 157 -14.15 -16.01 -5.49
CA ASP A 157 -15.01 -17.16 -5.81
C ASP A 157 -15.07 -18.19 -4.65
N GLN A 158 -14.09 -18.19 -3.73
CA GLN A 158 -14.08 -19.05 -2.54
C GLN A 158 -14.82 -18.44 -1.33
N ALA A 159 -15.21 -17.16 -1.41
CA ALA A 159 -15.93 -16.47 -0.34
C ALA A 159 -17.45 -16.44 -0.61
N PRO A 160 -18.30 -16.34 0.43
CA PRO A 160 -19.75 -16.34 0.29
C PRO A 160 -20.27 -15.34 -0.75
N ALA A 161 -21.37 -15.69 -1.43
CA ALA A 161 -21.95 -14.85 -2.48
C ALA A 161 -22.71 -13.64 -1.91
N ASP A 162 -23.15 -13.69 -0.65
CA ASP A 162 -23.92 -12.68 0.06
C ASP A 162 -23.07 -11.76 0.95
N LYS A 163 -21.74 -11.89 0.90
CA LYS A 163 -20.81 -10.97 1.55
C LYS A 163 -20.93 -9.55 0.99
N GLN A 164 -20.68 -8.56 1.84
CA GLN A 164 -20.46 -7.17 1.43
C GLN A 164 -19.07 -7.06 0.80
N THR A 165 -18.97 -6.48 -0.39
CA THR A 165 -17.69 -6.29 -1.11
C THR A 165 -17.36 -4.81 -1.24
N LEU A 166 -16.15 -4.45 -0.82
CA LEU A 166 -15.62 -3.08 -0.88
C LEU A 166 -14.41 -3.08 -1.82
N LEU A 167 -14.46 -2.32 -2.91
CA LEU A 167 -13.37 -2.19 -3.86
C LEU A 167 -12.80 -0.78 -3.78
N PHE A 168 -11.52 -0.66 -3.48
CA PHE A 168 -10.78 0.60 -3.50
C PHE A 168 -9.69 0.58 -4.56
N SER A 169 -9.65 1.61 -5.39
CA SER A 169 -8.72 1.72 -6.52
C SER A 169 -8.49 3.19 -6.86
N ALA A 170 -7.30 3.61 -7.27
CA ALA A 170 -7.11 5.00 -7.71
C ALA A 170 -7.68 5.20 -9.11
N THR A 171 -7.52 4.19 -9.97
CA THR A 171 -8.02 4.16 -11.35
C THR A 171 -9.05 3.05 -11.54
N MET A 172 -9.83 3.13 -12.63
CA MET A 172 -10.82 2.10 -12.99
C MET A 172 -10.67 1.70 -14.47
N PRO A 173 -9.57 1.02 -14.84
CA PRO A 173 -9.43 0.46 -16.18
C PRO A 173 -10.44 -0.68 -16.38
N ASP A 174 -10.67 -1.08 -17.63
CA ASP A 174 -11.70 -2.08 -17.98
C ASP A 174 -11.60 -3.40 -17.20
N PRO A 175 -10.42 -3.98 -16.90
CA PRO A 175 -10.33 -5.17 -16.08
C PRO A 175 -10.92 -4.98 -14.67
N ILE A 176 -10.65 -3.84 -14.02
CA ILE A 176 -11.20 -3.52 -12.70
C ILE A 176 -12.71 -3.26 -12.79
N ARG A 177 -13.19 -2.59 -13.85
CA ARG A 177 -14.64 -2.41 -14.07
C ARG A 177 -15.36 -3.75 -14.24
N ARG A 178 -14.76 -4.70 -14.96
CA ARG A 178 -15.29 -6.06 -15.11
C ARG A 178 -15.29 -6.82 -13.79
N LEU A 179 -14.20 -6.74 -13.02
CA LEU A 179 -14.11 -7.31 -11.69
C LEU A 179 -15.23 -6.76 -10.80
N ALA A 180 -15.38 -5.43 -10.75
CA ALA A 180 -16.43 -4.76 -9.97
C ALA A 180 -17.83 -5.25 -10.36
N LYS A 181 -18.12 -5.29 -11.67
CA LYS A 181 -19.41 -5.75 -12.19
C LYS A 181 -19.70 -7.23 -11.88
N LYS A 182 -18.68 -8.08 -11.79
CA LYS A 182 -18.84 -9.50 -11.47
C LYS A 182 -19.11 -9.74 -9.99
N TYR A 183 -18.42 -9.00 -9.12
CA TYR A 183 -18.36 -9.34 -7.69
C TYR A 183 -19.16 -8.42 -6.77
N LEU A 184 -19.46 -7.19 -7.18
CA LEU A 184 -20.22 -6.24 -6.37
C LEU A 184 -21.70 -6.23 -6.77
N LYS A 185 -22.58 -6.03 -5.80
CA LYS A 185 -24.03 -5.94 -5.95
C LYS A 185 -24.50 -4.52 -5.71
N ASP A 186 -25.01 -3.89 -6.77
CA ASP A 186 -25.54 -2.51 -6.75
C ASP A 186 -24.63 -1.54 -5.96
N PRO A 187 -23.34 -1.43 -6.33
CA PRO A 187 -22.39 -0.71 -5.50
C PRO A 187 -22.55 0.81 -5.59
N GLU A 188 -22.39 1.47 -4.45
CA GLU A 188 -22.28 2.92 -4.37
C GLU A 188 -20.87 3.35 -4.80
N SER A 189 -20.81 4.32 -5.71
CA SER A 189 -19.53 4.87 -6.18
C SER A 189 -19.19 6.12 -5.38
N ILE A 190 -18.06 6.08 -4.69
CA ILE A 190 -17.51 7.21 -3.95
C ILE A 190 -16.25 7.63 -4.66
N SER A 191 -16.25 8.83 -5.21
CA SER A 191 -15.04 9.42 -5.79
C SER A 191 -14.62 10.60 -4.94
N VAL A 192 -13.50 10.43 -4.26
CA VAL A 192 -12.83 11.56 -3.61
C VAL A 192 -11.83 12.06 -4.62
N ASN A 193 -12.33 12.83 -5.59
CA ASN A 193 -11.46 13.71 -6.36
C ASN A 193 -10.77 14.60 -5.34
N ARG A 194 -9.44 14.52 -5.25
CA ARG A 194 -8.71 15.75 -4.95
C ARG A 194 -9.19 16.72 -6.03
N GLU A 195 -9.77 17.85 -5.63
CA GLU A 195 -9.68 19.06 -6.46
C GLU A 195 -8.32 18.99 -7.12
N THR A 196 -8.31 18.95 -8.46
CA THR A 196 -7.13 18.82 -9.32
C THR A 196 -5.84 18.84 -8.53
N VAL A 197 -5.13 17.71 -8.51
CA VAL A 197 -3.74 17.69 -8.01
C VAL A 197 -2.87 18.53 -8.95
N THR A 198 -3.12 19.85 -9.06
CA THR A 198 -2.04 20.78 -8.75
C THR A 198 -1.62 20.36 -7.36
N VAL A 199 -0.50 19.64 -7.22
CA VAL A 199 0.13 19.49 -5.91
C VAL A 199 0.36 20.92 -5.44
N PRO A 200 -0.44 21.51 -4.53
CA PRO A 200 -0.36 22.96 -4.34
C PRO A 200 0.94 23.37 -3.63
N GLN A 201 1.81 22.41 -3.29
CA GLN A 201 2.97 22.61 -2.44
C GLN A 201 4.23 21.79 -2.81
N VAL A 202 4.33 21.19 -4.01
CA VAL A 202 5.60 20.59 -4.44
C VAL A 202 6.25 21.47 -5.50
N SER A 203 7.35 22.11 -5.12
CA SER A 203 8.24 22.81 -6.05
C SER A 203 8.84 21.79 -7.01
N GLN A 204 8.67 22.05 -8.31
CA GLN A 204 9.13 21.15 -9.37
C GLN A 204 10.08 21.92 -10.28
N VAL A 205 11.25 21.34 -10.53
CA VAL A 205 12.26 21.86 -11.43
C VAL A 205 12.67 20.73 -12.38
N TYR A 206 13.01 21.08 -13.61
CA TYR A 206 13.55 20.14 -14.58
C TYR A 206 14.90 20.63 -15.12
N TYR A 207 15.75 19.68 -15.49
CA TYR A 207 17.05 19.94 -16.10
C TYR A 207 17.14 19.16 -17.40
N GLU A 208 17.42 19.86 -18.49
CA GLU A 208 17.73 19.23 -19.77
C GLU A 208 19.20 18.80 -19.78
N VAL A 209 19.42 17.48 -19.83
CA VAL A 209 20.77 16.89 -19.80
C VAL A 209 20.86 15.72 -20.78
N THR A 210 22.06 15.49 -21.30
CA THR A 210 22.35 14.25 -22.03
C THR A 210 22.47 13.08 -21.07
N GLN A 211 22.21 11.86 -21.56
CA GLN A 211 22.30 10.64 -20.74
C GLN A 211 23.68 10.48 -20.07
N SER A 212 24.76 10.84 -20.78
CA SER A 212 26.12 10.78 -20.25
C SER A 212 26.40 11.78 -19.14
N SER A 213 25.70 12.91 -19.12
CA SER A 213 25.92 13.98 -18.13
C SER A 213 25.01 13.86 -16.90
N LYS A 214 24.01 12.97 -16.94
CA LYS A 214 23.02 12.82 -15.86
C LYS A 214 23.65 12.62 -14.48
N ILE A 215 24.67 11.77 -14.40
CA ILE A 215 25.30 11.46 -13.12
C ILE A 215 26.07 12.65 -12.54
N ASP A 216 26.80 13.37 -13.38
CA ASP A 216 27.56 14.55 -12.94
C ASP A 216 26.63 15.69 -12.57
N THR A 217 25.52 15.87 -13.31
CA THR A 217 24.47 16.83 -12.94
C THR A 217 23.79 16.46 -11.64
N LEU A 218 23.46 15.17 -11.44
CA LEU A 218 22.87 14.70 -10.18
C LEU A 218 23.79 15.00 -9.00
N CYS A 219 25.09 14.73 -9.12
CA CYS A 219 26.04 15.03 -8.06
C CYS A 219 26.05 16.52 -7.72
N ARG A 220 26.06 17.40 -8.73
CA ARG A 220 25.99 18.87 -8.51
C ARG A 220 24.72 19.31 -7.81
N ILE A 221 23.58 18.68 -8.12
CA ILE A 221 22.31 18.97 -7.45
C ILE A 221 22.41 18.53 -5.98
N LEU A 222 22.91 17.33 -5.71
CA LEU A 222 23.08 16.82 -4.35
C LEU A 222 24.11 17.64 -3.54
N ASP A 223 25.14 18.20 -4.18
CA ASP A 223 26.12 19.04 -3.50
C ASP A 223 25.58 20.45 -3.19
N TYR A 224 24.64 20.95 -3.98
CA TYR A 224 24.11 22.30 -3.87
C TYR A 224 22.86 22.39 -2.98
N GLU A 225 21.95 21.42 -3.09
CA GLU A 225 20.69 21.43 -2.35
C GLU A 225 20.89 20.99 -0.90
N ASN A 226 20.24 21.68 0.03
CA ASN A 226 20.21 21.28 1.43
C ASN A 226 19.03 20.34 1.67
N TYR A 227 19.29 19.04 1.77
CA TYR A 227 18.28 18.00 1.97
C TYR A 227 18.48 17.26 3.31
N ASP A 228 17.38 16.76 3.88
CA ASP A 228 17.41 15.78 4.99
C ASP A 228 17.56 14.37 4.41
N ALA A 229 16.57 13.93 3.63
CA ALA A 229 16.67 12.74 2.81
C ALA A 229 16.16 12.94 1.39
N VAL A 230 16.77 12.19 0.47
CA VAL A 230 16.44 12.17 -0.96
C VAL A 230 16.03 10.77 -1.39
N ILE A 231 14.95 10.69 -2.16
CA ILE A 231 14.64 9.49 -2.95
C ILE A 231 14.90 9.74 -4.43
N ILE A 232 15.65 8.84 -5.06
CA ILE A 232 16.03 8.91 -6.48
C ILE A 232 15.40 7.74 -7.22
N PHE A 233 14.55 8.03 -8.21
CA PHE A 233 13.86 7.00 -8.98
C PHE A 233 14.60 6.65 -10.28
N CYS A 234 14.94 5.37 -10.42
CA CYS A 234 15.51 4.77 -11.63
C CYS A 234 14.50 3.81 -12.28
N ARG A 235 14.58 3.66 -13.59
CA ARG A 235 13.67 2.77 -14.34
C ARG A 235 13.95 1.29 -14.08
N THR A 236 15.22 0.91 -13.91
CA THR A 236 15.64 -0.49 -13.88
C THR A 236 16.40 -0.82 -12.61
N LYS A 237 16.31 -2.07 -12.16
CA LYS A 237 17.05 -2.61 -11.01
C LYS A 237 18.56 -2.44 -11.18
N ARG A 238 19.06 -2.75 -12.39
CA ARG A 238 20.46 -2.54 -12.76
C ARG A 238 20.87 -1.06 -12.67
N GLY A 239 19.99 -0.14 -13.10
CA GLY A 239 20.23 1.29 -12.97
C GLY A 239 20.30 1.75 -11.51
N VAL A 240 19.54 1.13 -10.61
CA VAL A 240 19.67 1.36 -9.16
C VAL A 240 21.06 0.97 -8.69
N ASP A 241 21.52 -0.26 -8.99
CA ASP A 241 22.83 -0.77 -8.54
C ASP A 241 24.00 0.05 -9.09
N GLU A 242 23.93 0.42 -10.38
CA GLU A 242 24.95 1.26 -11.04
C GLU A 242 25.02 2.64 -10.40
N LEU A 243 23.86 3.25 -10.11
CA LEU A 243 23.82 4.58 -9.50
C LEU A 243 24.27 4.56 -8.04
N VAL A 244 23.89 3.55 -7.27
CA VAL A 244 24.36 3.35 -5.88
C VAL A 244 25.89 3.28 -5.86
N SER A 245 26.46 2.40 -6.69
CA SER A 245 27.92 2.22 -6.77
C SER A 245 28.64 3.53 -7.14
N ALA A 246 28.04 4.30 -8.04
CA ALA A 246 28.64 5.53 -8.51
C ALA A 246 28.54 6.70 -7.52
N LEU A 247 27.46 6.79 -6.73
CA LEU A 247 27.35 7.77 -5.63
C LEU A 247 28.24 7.40 -4.44
N GLN A 248 28.27 6.12 -4.05
CA GLN A 248 29.14 5.64 -2.97
C GLN A 248 30.63 5.85 -3.27
N SER A 249 31.05 5.63 -4.52
CA SER A 249 32.45 5.90 -4.92
C SER A 249 32.84 7.39 -4.87
N ARG A 250 31.84 8.28 -4.82
CA ARG A 250 32.01 9.73 -4.63
C ARG A 250 31.83 10.17 -3.17
N GLY A 251 31.63 9.22 -2.25
CA GLY A 251 31.51 9.48 -0.82
C GLY A 251 30.09 9.78 -0.32
N CYS A 252 29.06 9.65 -1.16
CA CYS A 252 27.67 9.84 -0.74
C CYS A 252 27.16 8.62 0.03
N SER A 253 26.40 8.85 1.11
CA SER A 253 25.68 7.78 1.82
C SER A 253 24.41 7.41 1.05
N ALA A 254 24.53 6.39 0.18
CA ALA A 254 23.46 5.96 -0.71
C ALA A 254 23.21 4.45 -0.62
N ASP A 255 21.93 4.04 -0.60
CA ASP A 255 21.51 2.64 -0.67
C ASP A 255 20.47 2.42 -1.77
N GLY A 256 20.40 1.19 -2.27
CA GLY A 256 19.46 0.75 -3.31
C GLY A 256 18.24 0.02 -2.74
N LEU A 257 17.07 0.21 -3.36
CA LEU A 257 15.85 -0.52 -3.09
C LEU A 257 15.19 -0.97 -4.41
N HIS A 258 15.31 -2.26 -4.72
CA HIS A 258 14.73 -2.87 -5.92
C HIS A 258 14.27 -4.31 -5.63
N GLY A 259 13.61 -4.93 -6.61
CA GLY A 259 12.94 -6.23 -6.45
C GLY A 259 13.85 -7.46 -6.32
N ASP A 260 15.18 -7.33 -6.49
CA ASP A 260 16.11 -8.48 -6.34
C ASP A 260 16.72 -8.55 -4.94
N LEU A 261 16.47 -7.55 -4.09
CA LEU A 261 16.90 -7.58 -2.71
C LEU A 261 16.11 -8.61 -1.92
N THR A 262 16.83 -9.42 -1.13
CA THR A 262 16.22 -10.27 -0.12
C THR A 262 15.50 -9.42 0.92
N GLN A 263 14.52 -9.99 1.62
CA GLN A 263 13.81 -9.25 2.66
C GLN A 263 14.75 -8.70 3.74
N VAL A 264 15.76 -9.47 4.15
CA VAL A 264 16.73 -9.03 5.16
C VAL A 264 17.49 -7.80 4.69
N GLN A 265 17.83 -7.73 3.40
CA GLN A 265 18.46 -6.55 2.80
C GLN A 265 17.48 -5.38 2.74
N ARG A 266 16.23 -5.61 2.30
CA ARG A 266 15.19 -4.58 2.27
C ARG A 266 14.98 -3.96 3.65
N ASP A 267 14.79 -4.80 4.68
CA ASP A 267 14.59 -4.36 6.06
C ASP A 267 15.79 -3.57 6.60
N LYS A 268 17.01 -3.99 6.25
CA LYS A 268 18.24 -3.29 6.62
C LYS A 268 18.34 -1.92 5.95
N THR A 269 18.16 -1.84 4.62
CA THR A 269 18.18 -0.59 3.86
C THR A 269 17.13 0.38 4.39
N MET A 270 15.91 -0.10 4.60
CA MET A 270 14.81 0.71 5.12
C MET A 270 15.06 1.22 6.53
N LYS A 271 15.65 0.39 7.40
CA LYS A 271 16.04 0.79 8.74
C LYS A 271 17.14 1.86 8.71
N SER A 272 18.16 1.67 7.88
CA SER A 272 19.27 2.62 7.67
C SER A 272 18.74 3.99 7.23
N PHE A 273 17.87 3.99 6.22
CA PHE A 273 17.28 5.21 5.68
C PHE A 273 16.34 5.93 6.66
N ARG A 274 15.54 5.19 7.43
CA ARG A 274 14.66 5.76 8.46
C ARG A 274 15.41 6.34 9.65
N ASN A 275 16.53 5.73 10.03
CA ASN A 275 17.34 6.15 11.16
C ASN A 275 18.26 7.35 10.86
N GLY A 276 18.42 7.72 9.58
CA GLY A 276 19.38 8.73 9.16
C GLY A 276 20.80 8.22 9.01
N ASP A 277 21.01 6.90 8.94
CA ASP A 277 22.30 6.31 8.63
C ASP A 277 22.62 6.44 7.11
N THR A 278 21.58 6.45 6.28
CA THR A 278 21.64 6.66 4.82
C THR A 278 20.71 7.77 4.38
N ASP A 279 21.23 8.81 3.71
CA ASP A 279 20.45 9.99 3.30
C ASP A 279 19.90 9.91 1.87
N ILE A 280 20.46 9.03 1.04
CA ILE A 280 20.05 8.86 -0.35
C ILE A 280 19.51 7.44 -0.55
N LEU A 281 18.23 7.34 -0.95
CA LEU A 281 17.60 6.08 -1.34
C LEU A 281 17.36 6.04 -2.84
N ILE A 282 17.98 5.11 -3.54
CA ILE A 282 17.78 4.92 -4.98
C ILE A 282 16.83 3.74 -5.18
N ALA A 283 15.73 3.93 -5.91
CA ALA A 283 14.70 2.91 -6.01
C ALA A 283 14.04 2.81 -7.39
N THR A 284 13.48 1.63 -7.67
CA THR A 284 12.49 1.43 -8.74
C THR A 284 11.08 1.69 -8.20
N ASP A 285 10.14 2.09 -9.06
CA ASP A 285 8.72 2.32 -8.69
C ASP A 285 8.14 1.21 -7.81
N VAL A 286 8.21 -0.04 -8.31
CA VAL A 286 7.65 -1.22 -7.63
C VAL A 286 8.19 -1.37 -6.21
N ALA A 287 9.48 -1.12 -6.02
CA ALA A 287 10.14 -1.34 -4.74
C ALA A 287 9.90 -0.21 -3.74
N ALA A 288 9.56 0.98 -4.24
CA ALA A 288 9.29 2.20 -3.47
C ALA A 288 7.78 2.44 -3.22
N ARG A 289 6.90 1.61 -3.77
CA ARG A 289 5.46 1.62 -3.43
C ARG A 289 5.29 1.32 -1.93
N GLY A 290 4.36 2.02 -1.29
CA GLY A 290 4.09 1.87 0.15
C GLY A 290 5.16 2.43 1.09
N LEU A 291 6.22 3.07 0.58
CA LEU A 291 7.19 3.77 1.42
C LEU A 291 6.53 4.96 2.13
N ASP A 292 6.41 4.84 3.45
CA ASP A 292 5.95 5.89 4.35
C ASP A 292 7.13 6.34 5.22
N ILE A 293 7.74 7.47 4.84
CA ILE A 293 8.94 8.03 5.44
C ILE A 293 8.82 9.56 5.43
N ASP A 294 8.62 10.13 6.61
CA ASP A 294 8.30 11.56 6.74
C ASP A 294 9.50 12.49 6.45
N ARG A 295 10.74 11.98 6.57
CA ARG A 295 11.98 12.77 6.40
C ARG A 295 12.35 13.07 4.93
N ILE A 296 11.59 12.55 3.97
CA ILE A 296 11.88 12.76 2.53
C ILE A 296 11.62 14.23 2.17
N SER A 297 12.70 14.98 2.06
CA SER A 297 12.68 16.40 1.67
C SER A 297 12.72 16.59 0.15
N HIS A 298 13.34 15.66 -0.58
CA HIS A 298 13.54 15.78 -2.03
C HIS A 298 13.24 14.46 -2.76
N VAL A 299 12.63 14.60 -3.94
CA VAL A 299 12.42 13.51 -4.91
C VAL A 299 13.13 13.87 -6.21
N ILE A 300 13.99 12.97 -6.68
CA ILE A 300 14.67 13.12 -7.96
C ILE A 300 14.23 12.01 -8.92
N ASN A 301 13.63 12.41 -10.04
CA ASN A 301 13.34 11.51 -11.14
C ASN A 301 14.57 11.36 -12.04
N TYR A 302 15.51 10.48 -11.68
CA TYR A 302 16.71 10.24 -12.51
C TYR A 302 16.32 9.69 -13.89
N ASP A 303 15.33 8.80 -13.91
CA ASP A 303 14.61 8.41 -15.13
C ASP A 303 13.15 8.86 -15.03
N ILE A 304 12.69 9.66 -16.00
CA ILE A 304 11.29 10.08 -16.09
C ILE A 304 10.38 8.84 -16.27
N PRO A 305 9.28 8.73 -15.50
CA PRO A 305 8.32 7.65 -15.66
C PRO A 305 7.60 7.75 -17.02
N GLN A 306 7.02 6.64 -17.49
CA GLN A 306 6.36 6.61 -18.80
C GLN A 306 4.94 7.19 -18.75
N ASP A 307 4.30 7.14 -17.59
CA ASP A 307 2.94 7.61 -17.37
C ASP A 307 2.87 8.74 -16.32
N PRO A 308 1.90 9.68 -16.46
CA PRO A 308 1.72 10.78 -15.50
C PRO A 308 1.34 10.34 -14.08
N GLU A 309 0.67 9.21 -13.92
CA GLU A 309 0.19 8.72 -12.62
C GLU A 309 1.38 8.32 -11.74
N SER A 310 2.32 7.55 -12.30
CA SER A 310 3.60 7.22 -11.67
C SER A 310 4.39 8.47 -11.31
N TYR A 311 4.41 9.49 -12.17
CA TYR A 311 5.06 10.77 -11.84
C TYR A 311 4.46 11.40 -10.58
N VAL A 312 3.13 11.50 -10.52
CA VAL A 312 2.40 12.04 -9.35
C VAL A 312 2.69 11.19 -8.09
N HIS A 313 2.73 9.87 -8.21
CA HIS A 313 3.04 8.96 -7.10
C HIS A 313 4.47 9.12 -6.57
N ARG A 314 5.44 9.43 -7.44
CA ARG A 314 6.83 9.70 -7.05
C ARG A 314 6.97 11.04 -6.34
N ILE A 315 6.46 12.13 -6.94
CA ILE A 315 6.61 13.47 -6.33
C ILE A 315 5.74 13.62 -5.07
N GLY A 316 4.69 12.81 -4.91
CA GLY A 316 3.89 12.76 -3.69
C GLY A 316 4.63 12.29 -2.44
N ARG A 317 5.91 11.87 -2.54
CA ARG A 317 6.73 11.48 -1.40
C ARG A 317 7.25 12.66 -0.57
N THR A 318 7.21 13.89 -1.09
CA THR A 318 7.69 15.12 -0.42
C THR A 318 6.58 16.01 0.14
N GLY A 319 5.35 15.51 0.29
CA GLY A 319 4.17 16.33 0.62
C GLY A 319 3.35 15.86 1.82
N ARG A 320 3.97 15.16 2.78
CA ARG A 320 3.28 14.63 3.99
C ARG A 320 3.65 15.36 5.28
N ALA A 321 4.81 16.00 5.33
CA ALA A 321 5.12 17.05 6.29
C ALA A 321 4.88 18.39 5.59
N GLY A 322 4.09 19.27 6.21
CA GLY A 322 3.70 20.57 5.64
C GLY A 322 4.84 21.58 5.45
#